data_AF-A0A955QP21-F1
#
_entry.id   AF-A0A955QP21-F1
#
_cell.length_a   1.000
_cell.length_b   1.000
_cell.length_c   1.000
_cell.angle_alpha   90.00
_cell.angle_beta   90.00
_cell.angle_gamma   90.00
#
_symmetry.space_group_name_H-M   'P 1'
#
loop_
_entity.id
_entity.type
_entity.pdbx_description
1 polymer ?
#
loop_
_entity_poly.entity_id
_entity_poly.type
_entity_poly.pdbx_seq_one_letter_code
_entity_poly.pdbx_strand_id
1 'polypeptide(L)' 'MPKKPQAETPAHLNIRDIPRSTLFRLKMAAAAEQRTVKDLVLELIEGKIQELEKKGLLPKSKV' A
#
# COMPACT_ATOMS: atom_id res chain seq x y z
N MET A 1 11.99 31.11 -11.09
CA MET A 1 10.59 30.79 -10.71
C MET A 1 10.63 29.53 -9.86
N PRO A 2 10.09 29.53 -8.63
CA PRO A 2 10.04 28.31 -7.82
C PRO A 2 9.08 27.32 -8.49
N LYS A 3 9.55 26.09 -8.73
CA LYS A 3 8.71 25.01 -9.30
C LYS A 3 7.55 24.74 -8.34
N LYS A 4 6.33 24.96 -8.81
CA LYS A 4 5.09 24.56 -8.13
C LYS A 4 5.18 23.06 -7.82
N PRO A 5 4.83 22.58 -6.61
CA PRO A 5 4.84 21.15 -6.30
C PRO A 5 3.95 20.46 -7.35
N GLN A 6 4.57 19.60 -8.14
CA GLN A 6 3.85 18.85 -9.16
C GLN A 6 2.92 17.92 -8.39
N ALA A 7 1.60 18.09 -8.55
CA ALA A 7 0.62 17.24 -7.91
C ALA A 7 1.01 15.78 -8.19
N GLU A 8 1.18 15.01 -7.13
CA GLU A 8 1.69 13.65 -7.21
C GLU A 8 0.76 12.84 -8.09
N THR A 9 1.24 12.43 -9.26
CA THR A 9 0.46 11.67 -10.22
C THR A 9 0.21 10.28 -9.63
N PRO A 10 -1.06 9.81 -9.55
CA PRO A 10 -1.37 8.50 -9.04
C PRO A 10 -0.60 7.40 -9.80
N ALA A 11 0.12 6.56 -9.06
CA ALA A 11 0.77 5.37 -9.62
C ALA A 11 -0.17 4.16 -9.53
N HIS A 12 -0.01 3.21 -10.46
CA HIS A 12 -0.79 1.98 -10.49
C HIS A 12 0.07 0.77 -10.15
N LEU A 13 -0.41 -0.06 -9.22
CA LEU A 13 0.17 -1.37 -8.90
C LEU A 13 -0.75 -2.48 -9.42
N ASN A 14 -0.25 -3.28 -10.36
CA ASN A 14 -0.96 -4.45 -10.89
C ASN A 14 -0.40 -5.74 -10.29
N ILE A 15 -1.19 -6.42 -9.47
CA ILE A 15 -0.82 -7.72 -8.88
C ILE A 15 -1.47 -8.83 -9.69
N ARG A 16 -0.66 -9.69 -10.32
CA ARG A 16 -1.10 -10.83 -11.13
C ARG A 16 -0.79 -12.16 -10.45
N ASP A 17 -1.37 -13.22 -10.98
CA ASP A 17 -1.11 -14.61 -10.56
C ASP A 17 -1.41 -14.89 -9.07
N ILE A 18 -2.31 -14.11 -8.46
CA ILE A 18 -2.81 -14.39 -7.12
C ILE A 18 -3.74 -15.60 -7.15
N PRO A 19 -3.57 -16.61 -6.27
CA PRO A 19 -4.52 -17.70 -6.17
C PRO A 19 -5.93 -17.16 -5.88
N ARG A 20 -6.96 -17.72 -6.54
CA ARG A 20 -8.35 -17.29 -6.33
C ARG A 20 -8.79 -17.38 -4.87
N SER A 21 -8.32 -18.40 -4.16
CA SER A 21 -8.54 -18.57 -2.72
C SER A 21 -7.96 -17.43 -1.91
N THR A 22 -6.78 -16.93 -2.26
CA THR A 22 -6.15 -15.77 -1.62
C THR A 22 -6.95 -14.51 -1.84
N LEU A 23 -7.38 -14.23 -3.08
CA LEU A 23 -8.21 -13.06 -3.38
C LEU A 23 -9.55 -13.12 -2.62
N PHE A 24 -10.16 -14.30 -2.52
CA PHE A 24 -11.39 -14.48 -1.76
C PHE A 24 -11.18 -14.14 -0.28
N ARG A 25 -10.13 -14.66 0.35
CA ARG A 25 -9.79 -14.37 1.74
C ARG A 25 -9.46 -12.90 1.98
N LEU A 26 -8.78 -12.24 1.03
CA LEU A 26 -8.50 -10.81 1.10
C LEU A 26 -9.80 -9.98 1.11
N LYS A 27 -10.78 -10.33 0.27
CA LYS A 27 -12.10 -9.68 0.28
C LYS A 27 -12.84 -9.88 1.61
N MET A 28 -12.77 -11.10 2.17
CA MET A 28 -13.36 -11.40 3.47
C MET A 28 -12.72 -10.57 4.60
N ALA A 29 -11.38 -10.45 4.59
CA ALA A 29 -10.66 -9.63 5.56
C ALA A 29 -11.08 -8.15 5.47
N ALA A 30 -11.08 -7.59 4.25
CA ALA A 30 -11.52 -6.21 4.04
C ALA A 30 -12.97 -5.96 4.51
N ALA A 31 -13.88 -6.91 4.25
CA ALA A 31 -15.26 -6.83 4.70
C ALA A 31 -15.39 -6.88 6.23
N ALA A 32 -14.63 -7.75 6.91
CA ALA A 32 -14.64 -7.84 8.36
C ALA A 32 -14.17 -6.54 9.04
N GLU A 33 -13.25 -5.81 8.42
CA GLU A 33 -12.72 -4.53 8.89
C GLU A 33 -13.52 -3.31 8.42
N GLN A 34 -14.61 -3.52 7.65
CA GLN A 34 -15.41 -2.46 7.03
C GLN A 34 -14.60 -1.50 6.15
N ARG A 35 -13.60 -2.03 5.43
CA ARG A 35 -12.70 -1.28 4.55
C ARG A 35 -12.80 -1.79 3.12
N THR A 36 -12.36 -0.99 2.16
CA THR A 36 -12.17 -1.49 0.79
C THR A 36 -10.92 -2.36 0.71
N VAL A 37 -10.86 -3.28 -0.26
CA VAL A 37 -9.64 -4.07 -0.52
C VAL A 37 -8.44 -3.17 -0.81
N LYS A 38 -8.67 -2.03 -1.49
CA LYS A 38 -7.63 -1.04 -1.77
C LYS A 38 -7.05 -0.48 -0.48
N ASP A 39 -7.90 -0.01 0.43
CA ASP A 39 -7.44 0.65 1.66
C ASP A 39 -6.67 -0.34 2.54
N LEU A 40 -7.19 -1.56 2.69
CA LEU A 40 -6.51 -2.63 3.42
C LEU A 40 -5.12 -2.93 2.84
N VAL A 41 -5.02 -3.07 1.51
CA VAL A 41 -3.73 -3.39 0.86
C VAL A 41 -2.74 -2.22 1.00
N LEU A 42 -3.19 -0.97 0.84
CA LEU A 42 -2.32 0.20 0.98
C LEU A 42 -1.78 0.32 2.40
N GLU A 43 -2.62 0.14 3.42
CA GLU A 43 -2.19 0.20 4.82
C GLU A 43 -1.20 -0.92 5.17
N LEU A 44 -1.42 -2.13 4.65
CA LEU A 44 -0.44 -3.23 4.80
C LEU A 44 0.90 -2.90 4.13
N ILE A 45 0.88 -2.28 2.95
CA ILE A 45 2.09 -1.87 2.23
C ILE A 45 2.83 -0.77 3.03
N GLU A 46 2.13 0.29 3.43
CA GLU A 46 2.72 1.41 4.18
C GLU A 46 3.24 0.96 5.54
N GLY A 47 2.46 0.16 6.27
CA GLY A 47 2.87 -0.43 7.55
C GLY A 47 4.14 -1.26 7.40
N LYS A 48 4.24 -2.05 6.31
CA LYS A 48 5.45 -2.84 6.04
C LYS A 48 6.66 -1.95 5.71
N ILE A 49 6.48 -0.91 4.91
CA ILE A 49 7.54 0.05 4.60
C ILE A 49 8.06 0.71 5.89
N GLN A 50 7.16 1.22 6.72
CA GLN A 50 7.52 1.85 8.01
C GLN A 50 8.24 0.88 8.95
N GLU A 51 7.82 -0.39 8.99
CA GLU A 51 8.51 -1.44 9.77
C GLU A 51 9.97 -1.61 9.30
N LEU A 52 10.18 -1.65 7.98
CA LEU A 52 11.51 -1.81 7.39
C LEU A 52 12.38 -0.57 7.57
N GLU A 53 11.81 0.63 7.50
CA GLU A 53 12.50 1.89 7.84
C GLU A 53 12.96 1.90 9.31
N LYS A 54 12.10 1.48 10.25
CA LYS A 54 12.44 1.39 11.67
C LYS A 54 13.57 0.39 11.94
N LYS A 55 13.64 -0.68 11.14
CA LYS A 55 14.73 -1.68 11.19
C LYS A 55 16.01 -1.21 10.49
N GLY A 56 16.02 -0.04 9.85
CA GLY A 56 17.15 0.46 9.08
C GLY A 56 17.39 -0.28 7.76
N LEU A 57 16.41 -1.07 7.29
CA LEU A 57 16.49 -1.82 6.03
C LEU A 57 16.07 -0.99 4.82
N LEU A 58 15.24 0.04 5.05
CA LEU A 58 14.90 1.04 4.04
C LEU A 58 15.35 2.43 4.53
N PRO A 59 15.71 3.33 3.61
CA PRO A 59 15.94 4.73 3.97
C PRO A 59 14.63 5.35 4.45
N LYS A 60 14.70 6.15 5.52
CA LYS A 60 13.54 6.93 5.98
C LYS A 60 13.10 7.87 4.87
N SER A 61 11.81 7.86 4.55
CA SER A 61 11.25 8.82 3.62
C SER A 61 11.54 10.24 4.09
N LYS A 62 12.11 11.07 3.20
CA LYS A 62 12.23 12.52 3.42
C LYS A 62 10.86 13.12 3.11
N VAL A 63 9.92 12.97 4.03
CA VAL A 63 8.69 13.78 3.99
C VAL A 63 9.07 15.23 4.29
#